data_AF-A0A6G1BG79-F1
#
_entry.id   AF-A0A6G1BG79-F1
#
_cell.length_a   1.000
_cell.length_b   1.000
_cell.length_c   1.000
_cell.angle_alpha   90.00
_cell.angle_beta   90.00
_cell.angle_gamma   90.00
#
_symmetry.space_group_name_H-M   'P 1'
#
loop_
_entity.id
_entity.type
_entity.pdbx_description
1 polymer ?
#
loop_
_entity_poly.entity_id
_entity_poly.type
_entity_poly.pdbx_seq_one_letter_code
_entity_poly.pdbx_strand_id
1 'polypeptide(L)'
;FPFSVVDVFRKKEYDAAVKIQSWFRGCRVRAYLRHLHRIATAIQKWWRGYSGRQHYQLIVKLAFCAMKMNLYNAMAVRIQKQWRGYRIRKYCFNYFYLRQYLRAVSETNDAIREALEEFADMKEREEKKADLEREEKKRDYEARKMHYLLSTKQIPGIYNSPFRKYPDPWELRLQKAKPLISQRPKVKKIGVSVSHWLACTSPHSFPESKFLPPIDRKPCQGPFRDITEVLEQRYKPLEPTLRVAEPINELKVAREELRKQECMRNINDNMFLPFSSYHKNKKYIPLMHSSSKYGSNSYGSQHFRDENPKKWICNKDFQTVLPSFDLFSKYGKLYSKAGQIV
;
A
#
# COMPACT_ATOMS: atom_id res chain seq x y z
N PHE A 1 107.63 -33.96 52.65
CA PHE A 1 106.64 -33.09 51.95
C PHE A 1 105.84 -33.87 50.88
N PRO A 2 104.88 -34.76 51.23
CA PRO A 2 104.04 -35.46 50.23
C PRO A 2 102.60 -34.92 50.11
N PHE A 3 102.15 -34.05 51.02
CA PHE A 3 100.73 -33.63 51.11
C PHE A 3 100.27 -32.70 49.98
N SER A 4 101.19 -31.95 49.34
CA SER A 4 100.86 -30.99 48.27
C SER A 4 100.38 -31.67 46.97
N VAL A 5 100.94 -32.84 46.63
CA VAL A 5 100.58 -33.55 45.38
C VAL A 5 99.20 -34.20 45.51
N VAL A 6 98.88 -34.76 46.69
CA VAL A 6 97.58 -35.40 46.97
C VAL A 6 96.42 -34.40 46.89
N ASP A 7 96.63 -33.17 47.37
CA ASP A 7 95.61 -32.12 47.30
C ASP A 7 95.29 -31.67 45.86
N VAL A 8 96.26 -31.73 44.95
CA VAL A 8 96.04 -31.42 43.52
C VAL A 8 95.15 -32.47 42.85
N PHE A 9 95.35 -33.76 43.16
CA PHE A 9 94.50 -34.84 42.64
C PHE A 9 93.08 -34.76 43.21
N ARG A 10 92.95 -34.52 44.51
CA ARG A 10 91.65 -34.32 45.16
C ARG A 10 90.86 -33.16 44.55
N LYS A 11 91.53 -32.04 44.24
CA LYS A 11 90.90 -30.89 43.58
C LYS A 11 90.41 -31.24 42.16
N LYS A 12 91.22 -31.98 41.38
CA LYS A 12 90.83 -32.43 40.03
C LYS A 12 89.62 -33.38 40.06
N GLU A 13 89.59 -34.31 41.01
CA GLU A 13 88.45 -35.23 41.22
C GLU A 13 87.18 -34.47 41.62
N TYR A 14 87.31 -33.51 42.54
CA TYR A 14 86.20 -32.65 42.95
C TYR A 14 85.66 -31.84 41.76
N ASP A 15 86.51 -31.18 40.98
CA ASP A 15 86.10 -30.38 39.83
C ASP A 15 85.43 -31.24 38.75
N ALA A 16 85.93 -32.46 38.51
CA ALA A 16 85.30 -33.42 37.62
C ALA A 16 83.92 -33.87 38.13
N ALA A 17 83.80 -34.17 39.43
CA ALA A 17 82.53 -34.52 40.06
C ALA A 17 81.51 -33.37 39.96
N VAL A 18 81.92 -32.13 40.20
CA VAL A 18 81.06 -30.95 40.06
C VAL A 18 80.59 -30.77 38.62
N LYS A 19 81.44 -31.02 37.62
CA LYS A 19 81.05 -31.00 36.20
C LYS A 19 80.00 -32.06 35.88
N ILE A 20 80.18 -33.29 36.35
CA ILE A 20 79.22 -34.38 36.14
C ILE A 20 77.88 -34.07 36.83
N GLN A 21 77.92 -33.60 38.08
CA GLN A 21 76.73 -33.27 38.87
C GLN A 21 75.95 -32.09 38.25
N SER A 22 76.64 -31.02 37.85
CA SER A 22 76.00 -29.86 37.21
C SER A 22 75.40 -30.24 35.85
N TRP A 23 76.09 -31.06 35.06
CA TRP A 23 75.55 -31.60 33.81
C TRP A 23 74.29 -32.43 34.05
N PHE A 24 74.31 -33.36 35.00
CA PHE A 24 73.14 -34.20 35.33
C PHE A 24 71.95 -33.37 35.81
N ARG A 25 72.18 -32.40 36.72
CA ARG A 25 71.14 -31.45 37.18
C ARG A 25 70.55 -30.69 35.99
N GLY A 26 71.39 -30.21 35.07
CA GLY A 26 70.95 -29.56 33.83
C GLY A 26 70.12 -30.49 32.92
N CYS A 27 70.53 -31.74 32.73
CA CYS A 27 69.80 -32.73 31.96
C CYS A 27 68.41 -32.99 32.54
N ARG A 28 68.30 -33.12 33.88
CA ARG A 28 67.03 -33.30 34.58
C ARG A 28 66.08 -32.12 34.39
N VAL A 29 66.58 -30.89 34.57
CA VAL A 29 65.78 -29.66 34.38
C VAL A 29 65.31 -29.54 32.93
N ARG A 30 66.19 -29.75 31.95
CA ARG A 30 65.81 -29.69 30.51
C ARG A 30 64.78 -30.75 30.14
N ALA A 31 64.89 -31.97 30.68
CA ALA A 31 63.89 -33.01 30.47
C ALA A 31 62.53 -32.60 31.03
N TYR A 32 62.50 -32.03 32.24
CA TYR A 32 61.28 -31.53 32.85
C TYR A 32 60.65 -30.37 32.04
N LEU A 33 61.45 -29.39 31.60
CA LEU A 33 60.97 -28.29 30.76
C LEU A 33 60.37 -28.79 29.43
N ARG A 34 61.01 -29.76 28.77
CA ARG A 34 60.45 -30.38 27.56
C ARG A 34 59.11 -31.06 27.83
N HIS A 35 58.98 -31.75 28.97
CA HIS A 35 57.73 -32.36 29.38
C HIS A 35 56.63 -31.31 29.57
N LEU A 36 56.92 -30.22 30.28
CA LEU A 36 55.99 -29.11 30.47
C LEU A 36 55.57 -28.47 29.13
N HIS A 37 56.52 -28.20 28.23
CA HIS A 37 56.21 -27.66 26.90
C HIS A 37 55.35 -28.60 26.07
N ARG A 38 55.55 -29.92 26.18
CA ARG A 38 54.71 -30.91 25.50
C ARG A 38 53.27 -30.84 26.01
N ILE A 39 53.08 -30.76 27.33
CA ILE A 39 51.76 -30.62 27.94
C ILE A 39 51.11 -29.29 27.53
N ALA A 40 51.85 -28.18 27.61
CA ALA A 40 51.35 -26.86 27.20
C ALA A 40 50.91 -26.84 25.73
N THR A 41 51.73 -27.40 24.83
CA THR A 41 51.40 -27.52 23.41
C THR A 41 50.15 -28.36 23.19
N ALA A 42 50.00 -29.46 23.94
CA ALA A 42 48.79 -30.29 23.87
C ALA A 42 47.55 -29.48 24.26
N ILE A 43 47.56 -28.83 25.44
CA ILE A 43 46.44 -27.99 25.91
C ILE A 43 46.10 -26.91 24.90
N GLN A 44 47.10 -26.18 24.40
CA GLN A 44 46.88 -25.13 23.41
C GLN A 44 46.32 -25.66 22.09
N LYS A 45 46.80 -26.82 21.60
CA LYS A 45 46.26 -27.48 20.40
C LYS A 45 44.78 -27.82 20.57
N TRP A 46 44.42 -28.42 21.71
CA TRP A 46 43.04 -28.76 22.02
C TRP A 46 42.16 -27.52 22.10
N TRP A 47 42.63 -26.46 22.77
CA TRP A 47 41.90 -25.20 22.89
C TRP A 47 41.67 -24.52 21.54
N ARG A 48 42.72 -24.37 20.71
CA ARG A 48 42.58 -23.78 19.36
C ARG A 48 41.57 -24.56 18.52
N GLY A 49 41.59 -25.89 18.59
CA GLY A 49 40.61 -26.75 17.93
C GLY A 49 39.18 -26.56 18.45
N TYR A 50 39.00 -26.44 19.77
CA TYR A 50 37.70 -26.17 20.37
C TYR A 50 37.15 -24.80 19.94
N SER A 51 37.95 -23.74 20.05
CA SER A 51 37.54 -22.38 19.67
C SER A 51 37.16 -22.29 18.19
N GLY A 52 37.92 -22.95 17.30
CA GLY A 52 37.58 -23.03 15.88
C GLY A 52 36.24 -23.73 15.63
N ARG A 53 35.98 -24.85 16.31
CA ARG A 53 34.70 -25.56 16.21
C ARG A 53 33.52 -24.73 16.73
N GLN A 54 33.69 -24.01 17.84
CA GLN A 54 32.65 -23.13 18.38
C GLN A 54 32.31 -22.00 17.40
N HIS A 55 33.33 -21.37 16.82
CA HIS A 55 33.14 -20.31 15.84
C HIS A 55 32.44 -20.83 14.58
N TYR A 56 32.86 -21.98 14.06
CA TYR A 56 32.19 -22.63 12.93
C TYR A 56 30.72 -22.95 13.19
N GLN A 57 30.41 -23.52 14.37
CA GLN A 57 29.02 -23.79 14.76
C GLN A 57 28.17 -22.52 14.80
N LEU A 58 28.73 -21.40 15.28
CA LEU A 58 28.04 -20.11 15.28
C LEU A 58 27.73 -19.64 13.85
N ILE A 59 28.73 -19.69 12.95
CA ILE A 59 28.55 -19.31 11.54
C ILE A 59 27.46 -20.17 10.87
N VAL A 60 27.50 -21.49 11.06
CA VAL A 60 26.53 -22.42 10.48
C VAL A 60 25.12 -22.13 11.01
N LYS A 61 24.97 -21.89 12.32
CA LYS A 61 23.69 -21.51 12.92
C LYS A 61 23.16 -20.20 12.33
N LEU A 62 24.01 -19.19 12.17
CA LEU A 62 23.64 -17.91 11.57
C LEU A 62 23.21 -18.08 10.11
N ALA A 63 23.99 -18.81 9.31
CA ALA A 63 23.69 -19.10 7.91
C ALA A 63 22.36 -19.86 7.77
N PHE A 64 22.11 -20.85 8.62
CA PHE A 64 20.86 -21.59 8.67
C PHE A 64 19.67 -20.69 9.01
N CYS A 65 19.80 -19.84 10.04
CA CYS A 65 18.76 -18.89 10.42
C CYS A 65 18.47 -17.89 9.28
N ALA A 66 19.50 -17.37 8.62
CA ALA A 66 19.35 -16.47 7.47
C ALA A 66 18.63 -17.17 6.30
N MET A 67 19.05 -18.39 5.95
CA MET A 67 18.40 -19.19 4.91
C MET A 67 16.91 -19.41 5.21
N LYS A 68 16.59 -19.81 6.44
CA LYS A 68 15.21 -20.06 6.89
C LYS A 68 14.37 -18.77 6.87
N MET A 69 14.94 -17.66 7.33
CA MET A 69 14.29 -16.34 7.29
C MET A 69 13.98 -15.92 5.85
N ASN A 70 14.94 -16.07 4.94
CA ASN A 70 14.77 -15.75 3.52
C ASN A 70 13.66 -16.59 2.87
N LEU A 71 13.60 -17.88 3.17
CA LEU A 71 12.53 -18.76 2.71
C LEU A 71 11.15 -18.27 3.18
N TYR A 72 11.00 -17.97 4.47
CA TYR A 72 9.73 -17.50 5.00
C TYR A 72 9.35 -16.12 4.48
N ASN A 73 10.30 -15.21 4.35
CA ASN A 73 10.06 -13.90 3.74
C ASN A 73 9.59 -14.04 2.29
N ALA A 74 10.21 -14.92 1.49
CA ALA A 74 9.77 -15.19 0.12
C ALA A 74 8.33 -15.74 0.08
N MET A 75 7.99 -16.68 0.96
CA MET A 75 6.63 -17.21 1.05
C MET A 75 5.62 -16.15 1.52
N ALA A 76 5.99 -15.34 2.51
CA ALA A 76 5.17 -14.24 3.00
C ALA A 76 4.87 -13.23 1.89
N VAL A 77 5.87 -12.85 1.09
CA VAL A 77 5.68 -11.96 -0.07
C VAL A 77 4.70 -12.55 -1.07
N ARG A 78 4.76 -13.85 -1.37
CA ARG A 78 3.80 -14.50 -2.29
C ARG A 78 2.38 -14.45 -1.75
N ILE A 79 2.19 -14.78 -0.48
CA ILE A 79 0.88 -14.72 0.20
C ILE A 79 0.36 -13.27 0.20
N GLN A 80 1.20 -12.31 0.60
CA GLN A 80 0.85 -10.89 0.65
C GLN A 80 0.51 -10.33 -0.73
N LYS A 81 1.26 -10.67 -1.78
CA LYS A 81 0.96 -10.28 -3.17
C LYS A 81 -0.42 -10.77 -3.58
N GLN A 82 -0.71 -12.05 -3.35
CA GLN A 82 -2.00 -12.64 -3.71
C GLN A 82 -3.14 -11.97 -2.93
N TRP A 83 -2.97 -11.77 -1.63
CA TRP A 83 -3.95 -11.11 -0.77
C TRP A 83 -4.20 -9.66 -1.19
N ARG A 84 -3.16 -8.87 -1.44
CA ARG A 84 -3.29 -7.49 -1.93
C ARG A 84 -4.08 -7.44 -3.23
N GLY A 85 -3.77 -8.33 -4.18
CA GLY A 85 -4.50 -8.44 -5.44
C GLY A 85 -5.98 -8.77 -5.24
N TYR A 86 -6.28 -9.77 -4.40
CA TYR A 86 -7.65 -10.11 -4.04
C TYR A 86 -8.39 -8.94 -3.38
N ARG A 87 -7.77 -8.28 -2.39
CA ARG A 87 -8.38 -7.17 -1.64
C ARG A 87 -8.78 -6.03 -2.55
N ILE A 88 -7.92 -5.62 -3.48
CA ILE A 88 -8.22 -4.56 -4.43
C ILE A 88 -9.41 -4.96 -5.32
N ARG A 89 -9.37 -6.15 -5.93
CA ARG A 89 -10.43 -6.63 -6.83
C ARG A 89 -11.78 -6.80 -6.13
N LYS A 90 -11.79 -7.12 -4.84
CA LYS A 90 -13.02 -7.36 -4.08
C LYS A 90 -13.59 -6.08 -3.47
N TYR A 91 -12.75 -5.22 -2.90
CA TYR A 91 -13.22 -4.13 -2.04
C TYR A 91 -12.93 -2.72 -2.56
N CYS A 92 -11.95 -2.54 -3.45
CA CYS A 92 -11.57 -1.19 -3.90
C CYS A 92 -11.96 -0.92 -5.36
N PHE A 93 -11.77 -1.90 -6.24
CA PHE A 93 -11.86 -1.68 -7.67
C PHE A 93 -12.49 -2.88 -8.39
N ASN A 94 -13.62 -2.64 -9.03
CA ASN A 94 -14.30 -3.62 -9.88
C ASN A 94 -14.14 -3.24 -11.36
N TYR A 95 -13.31 -4.00 -12.06
CA TYR A 95 -12.97 -3.79 -13.46
C TYR A 95 -14.20 -3.80 -14.40
N PHE A 96 -15.19 -4.66 -14.12
CA PHE A 96 -16.35 -4.79 -14.99
C PHE A 96 -17.23 -3.54 -14.95
N TYR A 97 -17.43 -2.95 -13.76
CA TYR A 97 -18.14 -1.68 -13.63
C TYR A 97 -17.38 -0.53 -14.30
N LEU A 98 -16.06 -0.45 -14.14
CA LEU A 98 -15.29 0.59 -14.85
C LEU A 98 -15.42 0.43 -16.37
N ARG A 99 -15.29 -0.79 -16.89
CA ARG A 99 -15.39 -1.06 -18.32
C ARG A 99 -16.77 -0.69 -18.87
N GLN A 100 -17.83 -1.01 -18.13
CA GLN A 100 -19.19 -0.64 -18.53
C GLN A 100 -19.40 0.88 -18.49
N TYR A 101 -18.90 1.55 -17.45
CA TYR A 101 -18.92 3.00 -17.35
C TYR A 101 -18.20 3.67 -18.52
N LEU A 102 -16.97 3.22 -18.84
CA LEU A 102 -16.20 3.78 -19.95
C LEU A 102 -16.89 3.57 -21.31
N ARG A 103 -17.56 2.42 -21.50
CA ARG A 103 -18.37 2.17 -22.69
C ARG A 103 -19.55 3.15 -22.79
N ALA A 104 -20.28 3.34 -21.69
CA ALA A 104 -21.38 4.31 -21.67
C ALA A 104 -20.87 5.72 -21.97
N VAL A 105 -19.73 6.13 -21.39
CA VAL A 105 -19.10 7.42 -21.68
C VAL A 105 -18.70 7.54 -23.15
N SER A 106 -18.11 6.51 -23.76
CA SER A 106 -17.78 6.56 -25.19
C SER A 106 -19.02 6.68 -26.06
N GLU A 107 -20.07 5.91 -25.77
CA GLU A 107 -21.34 5.97 -26.51
C GLU A 107 -21.98 7.36 -26.40
N THR A 108 -21.97 7.98 -25.21
CA THR A 108 -22.46 9.36 -25.05
C THR A 108 -21.61 10.39 -25.78
N ASN A 109 -20.28 10.22 -25.80
CA ASN A 109 -19.40 11.12 -26.53
C ASN A 109 -19.59 10.99 -28.04
N ASP A 110 -19.84 9.78 -28.54
CA ASP A 110 -20.14 9.52 -29.95
C ASP A 110 -21.46 10.18 -30.35
N ALA A 111 -22.51 10.01 -29.55
CA ALA A 111 -23.81 10.66 -29.78
C ALA A 111 -23.71 12.20 -29.77
N ILE A 112 -22.93 12.77 -28.85
CA ILE A 112 -22.71 14.22 -28.81
C ILE A 112 -21.96 14.70 -30.07
N ARG A 113 -20.97 13.93 -30.54
CA ARG A 113 -20.24 14.27 -31.77
C ARG A 113 -21.15 14.24 -32.99
N GLU A 114 -21.98 13.22 -33.12
CA GLU A 114 -22.96 13.10 -34.21
C GLU A 114 -23.96 14.27 -34.17
N ALA A 115 -24.51 14.60 -33.00
CA ALA A 115 -25.41 15.74 -32.85
C ALA A 115 -24.75 17.09 -33.19
N LEU A 116 -23.46 17.27 -32.88
CA LEU A 116 -22.71 18.47 -33.24
C LEU A 116 -22.45 18.56 -34.76
N GLU A 117 -22.20 17.42 -35.41
CA GLU A 117 -22.04 17.33 -36.86
C GLU A 117 -23.36 17.64 -37.58
N GLU A 118 -24.48 17.06 -37.13
CA GLU A 118 -25.81 17.38 -37.63
C GLU A 118 -26.14 18.87 -37.46
N PHE A 119 -25.81 19.45 -36.31
CA PHE A 119 -26.02 20.88 -36.06
C PHE A 119 -25.18 21.76 -36.99
N ALA A 120 -23.92 21.38 -37.25
CA ALA A 120 -23.05 22.07 -38.20
C ALA A 120 -23.64 22.02 -39.62
N ASP A 121 -24.11 20.86 -40.07
CA ASP A 121 -24.75 20.67 -41.38
C ASP A 121 -26.06 21.44 -41.52
N MET A 122 -26.87 21.48 -40.45
CA MET A 122 -28.10 22.28 -40.41
C MET A 122 -27.76 23.76 -40.56
N LYS A 123 -26.77 24.25 -39.80
CA LYS A 123 -26.33 25.65 -39.85
C LYS A 123 -25.76 26.02 -41.21
N GLU A 124 -24.93 25.17 -41.81
CA GLU A 124 -24.37 25.42 -43.14
C GLU A 124 -25.48 25.47 -44.21
N ARG A 125 -26.49 24.60 -44.12
CA ARG A 125 -27.66 24.65 -45.00
C ARG A 125 -28.50 25.92 -44.81
N GLU A 126 -28.68 26.38 -43.58
CA GLU A 126 -29.36 27.65 -43.29
C GLU A 126 -28.59 28.84 -43.85
N GLU A 127 -27.26 28.88 -43.66
CA GLU A 127 -26.39 29.92 -44.21
C GLU A 127 -26.44 29.94 -45.74
N LYS A 128 -26.34 28.77 -46.39
CA LYS A 128 -26.50 28.63 -47.86
C LYS A 128 -27.86 29.14 -48.34
N LYS A 129 -28.95 28.81 -47.64
CA LYS A 129 -30.29 29.32 -47.96
C LYS A 129 -30.37 30.84 -47.79
N ALA A 130 -29.81 31.38 -46.71
CA ALA A 130 -29.78 32.81 -46.45
C ALA A 130 -28.90 33.57 -47.46
N ASP A 131 -27.79 32.97 -47.91
CA ASP A 131 -26.96 33.51 -48.99
C ASP A 131 -27.75 33.57 -50.29
N LEU A 132 -28.43 32.48 -50.68
CA LEU A 132 -29.28 32.44 -51.87
C LEU A 132 -30.41 33.48 -51.81
N GLU A 133 -31.06 33.63 -50.66
CA GLU A 133 -32.10 34.64 -50.45
C GLU A 133 -31.53 36.07 -50.52
N ARG A 134 -30.33 36.30 -49.96
CA ARG A 134 -29.63 37.59 -50.07
C ARG A 134 -29.28 37.91 -51.52
N GLU A 135 -28.78 36.94 -52.29
CA GLU A 135 -28.49 37.10 -53.72
C GLU A 135 -29.78 37.32 -54.53
N GLU A 136 -30.88 36.64 -54.21
CA GLU A 136 -32.17 36.89 -54.84
C GLU A 136 -32.66 38.32 -54.54
N LYS A 137 -32.62 38.76 -53.28
CA LYS A 137 -32.96 40.13 -52.88
C LYS A 137 -32.08 41.17 -53.57
N LYS A 138 -30.78 40.92 -53.74
CA LYS A 138 -29.87 41.79 -54.50
C LYS A 138 -30.31 41.88 -55.97
N ARG A 139 -30.58 40.73 -56.60
CA ARG A 139 -31.07 40.70 -57.99
C ARG A 139 -32.40 41.42 -58.15
N ASP A 140 -33.32 41.25 -57.20
CA ASP A 140 -34.60 41.98 -57.21
C ASP A 140 -34.38 43.49 -57.01
N TYR A 141 -33.47 43.88 -56.11
CA TYR A 141 -33.11 45.28 -55.92
C TYR A 141 -32.49 45.91 -57.19
N GLU A 142 -31.58 45.20 -57.84
CA GLU A 142 -30.98 45.61 -59.12
C GLU A 142 -32.04 45.75 -60.20
N ALA A 143 -32.97 44.80 -60.32
CA ALA A 143 -34.09 44.90 -61.25
C ALA A 143 -34.95 46.14 -60.97
N ARG A 144 -35.24 46.45 -59.70
CA ARG A 144 -35.99 47.67 -59.33
C ARG A 144 -35.21 48.96 -59.63
N LYS A 145 -33.88 48.97 -59.47
CA LYS A 145 -33.00 50.09 -59.78
C LYS A 145 -32.90 50.34 -61.28
N MET A 146 -32.76 49.26 -62.06
CA MET A 146 -32.59 49.28 -63.51
C MET A 146 -33.93 49.14 -64.26
N HIS A 147 -35.07 49.30 -63.57
CA HIS A 147 -36.42 49.13 -64.13
C HIS A 147 -36.67 50.00 -65.38
N TYR A 148 -35.94 51.11 -65.53
CA TYR A 148 -36.03 51.99 -66.70
C TYR A 148 -35.49 51.35 -68.00
N LEU A 149 -34.76 50.24 -67.94
CA LEU A 149 -34.26 49.49 -69.11
C LEU A 149 -35.29 48.53 -69.72
N LEU A 150 -36.49 48.48 -69.15
CA LEU A 150 -37.59 47.61 -69.57
C LEU A 150 -38.15 48.01 -70.95
N SER A 151 -38.51 47.03 -71.77
CA SER A 151 -39.13 47.27 -73.08
C SER A 151 -40.43 48.05 -72.99
N THR A 152 -40.61 48.99 -73.91
CA THR A 152 -41.87 49.71 -74.11
C THR A 152 -42.57 49.20 -75.37
N LYS A 153 -43.85 49.54 -75.55
CA LYS A 153 -44.59 49.14 -76.76
C LYS A 153 -43.96 49.66 -78.07
N GLN A 154 -43.19 50.75 -78.00
CA GLN A 154 -42.64 51.44 -79.16
C GLN A 154 -41.14 51.14 -79.37
N ILE A 155 -40.38 50.84 -78.30
CA ILE A 155 -38.95 50.54 -78.36
C ILE A 155 -38.64 49.30 -77.51
N PRO A 156 -38.03 48.24 -78.09
CA PRO A 156 -37.58 47.08 -77.33
C PRO A 156 -36.44 47.47 -76.38
N GLY A 157 -36.50 47.00 -75.14
CA GLY A 157 -35.49 47.20 -74.11
C GLY A 157 -34.24 46.37 -74.37
N ILE A 158 -33.14 46.70 -73.69
CA ILE A 158 -31.82 46.07 -73.93
C ILE A 158 -31.88 44.55 -73.78
N TYR A 159 -32.73 44.05 -72.87
CA TYR A 159 -32.86 42.63 -72.55
C TYR A 159 -33.96 41.89 -73.36
N ASN A 160 -34.62 42.58 -74.30
CA ASN A 160 -35.62 42.00 -75.22
C ASN A 160 -35.27 42.30 -76.68
N SER A 161 -34.13 41.78 -77.11
CA SER A 161 -33.64 41.99 -78.47
C SER A 161 -34.54 41.32 -79.51
N PRO A 162 -34.89 42.01 -80.62
CA PRO A 162 -35.74 41.46 -81.68
C PRO A 162 -35.12 40.27 -82.42
N PHE A 163 -33.83 39.99 -82.20
CA PHE A 163 -33.12 38.85 -82.77
C PHE A 163 -33.20 37.58 -81.92
N ARG A 164 -33.79 37.63 -80.71
CA ARG A 164 -34.00 36.46 -79.85
C ARG A 164 -35.44 35.99 -79.91
N LYS A 165 -35.64 34.66 -79.91
CA LYS A 165 -36.97 34.03 -79.97
C LYS A 165 -37.77 34.18 -78.67
N TYR A 166 -37.09 34.32 -77.53
CA TYR A 166 -37.70 34.48 -76.21
C TYR A 166 -37.01 35.64 -75.47
N PRO A 167 -37.75 36.44 -74.68
CA PRO A 167 -37.17 37.49 -73.84
C PRO A 167 -36.14 36.92 -72.86
N ASP A 168 -35.09 37.68 -72.56
CA ASP A 168 -34.09 37.26 -71.59
C ASP A 168 -34.73 37.07 -70.19
N PRO A 169 -34.29 36.09 -69.38
CA PRO A 169 -34.81 35.92 -68.02
C PRO A 169 -34.76 37.20 -67.17
N TRP A 170 -33.82 38.11 -67.47
CA TRP A 170 -33.74 39.41 -66.83
C TRP A 170 -34.91 40.35 -67.20
N GLU A 171 -35.35 40.35 -68.46
CA GLU A 171 -36.52 41.12 -68.91
C GLU A 171 -37.79 40.68 -68.18
N LEU A 172 -37.99 39.37 -68.00
CA LEU A 172 -39.13 38.81 -67.27
C LEU A 172 -39.15 39.22 -65.79
N ARG A 173 -37.97 39.40 -65.18
CA ARG A 173 -37.85 39.90 -63.81
C ARG A 173 -38.14 41.40 -63.73
N LEU A 174 -37.65 42.19 -64.67
CA LEU A 174 -37.94 43.63 -64.76
C LEU A 174 -39.44 43.90 -64.88
N GLN A 175 -40.17 43.09 -65.67
CA GLN A 175 -41.64 43.21 -65.81
C GLN A 175 -42.40 42.99 -64.50
N LYS A 176 -41.89 42.11 -63.62
CA LYS A 176 -42.50 41.82 -62.31
C LYS A 176 -42.11 42.82 -61.24
N ALA A 177 -40.95 43.46 -61.37
CA ALA A 177 -40.41 44.39 -60.39
C ALA A 177 -41.16 45.72 -60.38
N LYS A 178 -41.31 46.34 -59.21
CA LYS A 178 -41.85 47.71 -59.09
C LYS A 178 -40.70 48.72 -58.98
N PRO A 179 -40.72 49.83 -59.74
CA PRO A 179 -39.61 50.80 -59.74
C PRO A 179 -39.35 51.35 -58.34
N LEU A 180 -38.09 51.66 -58.04
CA LEU A 180 -37.74 52.33 -56.78
C LEU A 180 -38.41 53.71 -56.73
N ILE A 181 -39.38 53.87 -55.83
CA ILE A 181 -40.01 55.17 -55.57
C ILE A 181 -39.04 55.96 -54.68
N SER A 182 -38.50 57.06 -55.20
CA SER A 182 -37.79 58.05 -54.39
C SER A 182 -38.77 58.64 -53.38
N GLN A 183 -38.65 58.24 -52.11
CA GLN A 183 -39.35 58.94 -51.03
C GLN A 183 -38.70 60.32 -50.90
N ARG A 184 -39.46 61.38 -51.17
CA ARG A 184 -39.08 62.74 -50.75
C ARG A 184 -38.79 62.69 -49.24
N PRO A 185 -37.69 63.30 -48.75
CA PRO A 185 -37.41 63.33 -47.33
C PRO A 185 -38.63 63.91 -46.62
N LYS A 186 -39.30 63.10 -45.80
CA LYS A 186 -40.30 63.61 -44.87
C LYS A 186 -39.54 64.53 -43.93
N VAL A 187 -39.80 65.84 -44.04
CA VAL A 187 -39.38 66.83 -43.04
C VAL A 187 -39.85 66.29 -41.70
N LYS A 188 -38.89 65.94 -40.83
CA LYS A 188 -39.19 65.63 -39.42
C LYS A 188 -39.80 66.89 -38.83
N LYS A 189 -41.13 66.94 -38.71
CA LYS A 189 -41.76 67.83 -37.73
C LYS A 189 -41.35 67.28 -36.36
N ILE A 190 -40.32 67.88 -35.79
CA ILE A 190 -40.09 67.84 -34.35
C ILE A 190 -41.31 68.52 -33.73
N GLY A 191 -42.32 67.72 -33.40
CA GLY A 191 -43.33 68.10 -32.43
C GLY A 191 -42.71 67.94 -31.06
N VAL A 192 -41.99 68.96 -30.58
CA VAL A 192 -41.80 69.09 -29.13
C VAL A 192 -43.21 69.26 -28.56
N SER A 193 -43.72 68.23 -27.91
CA SER A 193 -44.90 68.39 -27.07
C SER A 193 -44.49 69.25 -25.89
N VAL A 194 -44.89 70.53 -25.89
CA VAL A 194 -44.71 71.47 -24.78
C VAL A 194 -45.64 71.11 -23.59
N SER A 195 -46.24 69.92 -23.58
CA SER A 195 -47.01 69.41 -22.44
C SER A 195 -46.15 68.84 -21.30
N HIS A 196 -44.82 68.71 -21.48
CA HIS A 196 -43.94 68.24 -20.41
C HIS A 196 -43.50 69.34 -19.43
N TRP A 197 -43.69 70.63 -19.77
CA TRP A 197 -43.21 71.77 -18.96
C TRP A 197 -44.28 72.46 -18.10
N LEU A 198 -45.55 72.03 -18.14
CA LEU A 198 -46.67 72.66 -17.42
C LEU A 198 -47.32 71.75 -16.36
N ALA A 199 -46.56 70.83 -15.76
CA ALA A 199 -47.02 70.02 -14.64
C ALA A 199 -46.66 70.62 -13.26
N CYS A 200 -46.43 71.94 -13.18
CA CYS A 200 -46.00 72.64 -11.95
C CYS A 200 -47.07 73.56 -11.35
N THR A 201 -48.36 73.28 -11.53
CA THR A 201 -49.45 74.07 -10.94
C THR A 201 -50.59 73.17 -10.45
N SER A 202 -50.40 72.52 -9.30
CA SER A 202 -51.50 72.13 -8.41
C SER A 202 -50.96 71.82 -7.00
N PRO A 203 -51.33 72.60 -5.97
CA PRO A 203 -51.05 72.29 -4.58
C PRO A 203 -52.21 71.45 -4.00
N HIS A 204 -51.85 70.25 -3.50
CA HIS A 204 -52.66 69.38 -2.64
C HIS A 204 -53.86 68.62 -3.25
N SER A 205 -53.58 67.44 -3.81
CA SER A 205 -54.44 66.27 -3.58
C SER A 205 -53.57 65.01 -3.57
N PHE A 206 -53.71 64.20 -2.51
CA PHE A 206 -53.14 62.85 -2.46
C PHE A 206 -53.76 62.03 -3.59
N PRO A 207 -53.01 61.18 -4.32
CA PRO A 207 -53.61 60.28 -5.28
C PRO A 207 -54.53 59.31 -4.53
N GLU A 208 -55.82 59.38 -4.86
CA GLU A 208 -56.82 58.38 -4.48
C GLU A 208 -56.31 57.00 -4.89
N SER A 209 -56.27 56.06 -3.95
CA SER A 209 -55.85 54.69 -4.21
C SER A 209 -56.84 54.05 -5.19
N LYS A 210 -56.48 53.99 -6.47
CA LYS A 210 -57.18 53.12 -7.42
C LYS A 210 -57.05 51.70 -6.88
N PHE A 211 -58.19 51.02 -6.72
CA PHE A 211 -58.23 49.59 -6.46
C PHE A 211 -57.23 48.90 -7.40
N LEU A 212 -56.21 48.28 -6.81
CA LEU A 212 -55.29 47.47 -7.58
C LEU A 212 -56.11 46.38 -8.28
N PRO A 213 -55.85 46.10 -9.57
CA PRO A 213 -56.51 44.99 -10.23
C PRO A 213 -56.33 43.72 -9.39
N PRO A 214 -57.31 42.80 -9.38
CA PRO A 214 -57.13 41.49 -8.75
C PRO A 214 -55.76 40.96 -9.15
N ILE A 215 -54.95 40.56 -8.17
CA ILE A 215 -53.64 39.99 -8.44
C ILE A 215 -53.89 38.61 -9.05
N ASP A 216 -54.18 38.59 -10.34
CA ASP A 216 -53.89 37.44 -11.19
C ASP A 216 -52.37 37.35 -11.17
N ARG A 217 -51.86 36.52 -10.25
CA ARG A 217 -50.43 36.29 -10.07
C ARG A 217 -49.88 35.75 -11.38
N LYS A 218 -49.43 36.65 -12.25
CA LYS A 218 -48.69 36.28 -13.45
C LYS A 218 -47.51 35.41 -12.99
N PRO A 219 -47.26 34.26 -13.62
CA PRO A 219 -46.12 33.42 -13.28
C PRO A 219 -44.85 34.28 -13.37
N CYS A 220 -44.09 34.31 -12.27
CA CYS A 220 -42.87 35.11 -12.17
C CYS A 220 -41.94 34.73 -13.33
N GLN A 221 -41.66 35.66 -14.25
CA GLN A 221 -40.70 35.40 -15.32
C GLN A 221 -39.29 35.34 -14.73
N GLY A 222 -38.73 34.14 -14.71
CA GLY A 222 -37.39 33.83 -14.21
C GLY A 222 -37.27 32.33 -13.91
N PRO A 223 -36.10 31.83 -13.49
CA PRO A 223 -35.89 30.45 -13.08
C PRO A 223 -36.45 30.19 -11.66
N PHE A 224 -37.65 30.70 -11.37
CA PHE A 224 -38.30 30.53 -10.07
C PHE A 224 -39.14 29.25 -10.11
N ARG A 225 -39.08 28.49 -9.01
CA ARG A 225 -39.87 27.26 -8.83
C ARG A 225 -41.36 27.59 -8.71
N ASP A 226 -42.20 26.63 -9.09
CA ASP A 226 -43.65 26.78 -8.99
C ASP A 226 -44.08 27.01 -7.52
N ILE A 227 -45.17 27.74 -7.32
CA ILE A 227 -45.67 28.12 -5.99
C ILE A 227 -46.01 26.86 -5.17
N THR A 228 -46.51 25.82 -5.84
CA THR A 228 -46.81 24.51 -5.26
C THR A 228 -45.54 23.86 -4.70
N GLU A 229 -44.46 23.79 -5.48
CA GLU A 229 -43.16 23.25 -5.06
C GLU A 229 -42.57 24.03 -3.88
N VAL A 230 -42.69 25.35 -3.89
CA VAL A 230 -42.19 26.20 -2.79
C VAL A 230 -42.96 25.94 -1.49
N LEU A 231 -44.28 25.76 -1.58
CA LEU A 231 -45.11 25.41 -0.42
C LEU A 231 -44.80 24.00 0.09
N GLU A 232 -44.65 23.03 -0.80
CA GLU A 232 -44.23 21.66 -0.45
C GLU A 232 -42.85 21.65 0.23
N GLN A 233 -41.89 22.44 -0.28
CA GLN A 233 -40.58 22.57 0.33
C GLN A 233 -40.65 23.24 1.70
N ARG A 234 -41.50 24.27 1.86
CA ARG A 234 -41.66 25.01 3.12
C ARG A 234 -42.30 24.16 4.22
N TYR A 235 -43.25 23.30 3.86
CA TYR A 235 -43.98 22.44 4.79
C TYR A 235 -43.49 20.99 4.79
N LYS A 236 -42.35 20.68 4.15
CA LYS A 236 -41.75 19.35 4.20
C LYS A 236 -41.45 18.98 5.66
N PRO A 237 -42.00 17.87 6.19
CA PRO A 237 -41.72 17.45 7.55
C PRO A 237 -40.22 17.20 7.71
N LEU A 238 -39.66 17.58 8.86
CA LEU A 238 -38.25 17.38 9.15
C LEU A 238 -37.98 15.87 9.19
N GLU A 239 -37.23 15.38 8.21
CA GLU A 239 -36.69 14.02 8.27
C GLU A 239 -35.73 13.97 9.47
N PRO A 240 -35.89 12.98 10.38
CA PRO A 240 -34.98 12.83 11.49
C PRO A 240 -33.56 12.70 10.94
N THR A 241 -32.62 13.49 11.46
CA THR A 241 -31.21 13.39 11.06
C THR A 241 -30.75 11.94 11.18
N LEU A 242 -29.80 11.52 10.36
CA LEU A 242 -29.27 10.14 10.35
C LEU A 242 -28.89 9.65 11.76
N ARG A 243 -28.43 10.56 12.65
CA ARG A 243 -28.14 10.29 14.07
C ARG A 243 -29.35 9.94 14.96
N VAL A 244 -30.56 10.33 14.56
CA VAL A 244 -31.84 10.08 15.26
C VAL A 244 -32.55 8.87 14.65
N ALA A 245 -32.40 8.65 13.34
CA ALA A 245 -32.98 7.49 12.65
C ALA A 245 -32.25 6.18 12.97
N GLU A 246 -30.92 6.23 13.13
CA GLU A 246 -30.09 5.06 13.45
C GLU A 246 -29.96 4.87 14.98
N PRO A 247 -30.34 3.72 15.56
CA PRO A 247 -30.02 3.38 16.94
C PRO A 247 -28.53 3.57 17.27
N ILE A 248 -28.24 4.19 18.41
CA ILE A 248 -26.88 4.54 18.89
C ILE A 248 -25.92 3.31 18.90
N ASN A 249 -26.47 2.10 19.00
CA ASN A 249 -25.71 0.86 19.06
C ASN A 249 -25.46 0.18 17.71
N GLU A 250 -25.93 0.72 16.58
CA GLU A 250 -25.76 0.08 15.26
C GLU A 250 -24.30 -0.28 14.96
N LEU A 251 -23.37 0.61 15.27
CA LEU A 251 -21.95 0.36 15.04
C LEU A 251 -21.40 -0.80 15.90
N LYS A 252 -21.94 -1.01 17.10
CA LYS A 252 -21.59 -2.16 17.94
C LYS A 252 -22.21 -3.44 17.39
N VAL A 253 -23.49 -3.40 17.02
CA VAL A 253 -24.22 -4.54 16.43
C VAL A 253 -23.57 -4.99 15.12
N ALA A 254 -23.25 -4.07 14.21
CA ALA A 254 -22.57 -4.36 12.96
C ALA A 254 -21.17 -4.99 13.17
N ARG A 255 -20.42 -4.55 14.19
CA ARG A 255 -19.13 -5.17 14.57
C ARG A 255 -19.31 -6.58 15.10
N GLU A 256 -20.34 -6.83 15.91
CA GLU A 256 -20.63 -8.16 16.43
C GLU A 256 -21.09 -9.12 15.35
N GLU A 257 -21.94 -8.67 14.43
CA GLU A 257 -22.36 -9.45 13.25
C GLU A 257 -21.18 -9.82 12.35
N LEU A 258 -20.26 -8.87 12.11
CA LEU A 258 -19.06 -9.13 11.35
C LEU A 258 -18.17 -10.17 12.03
N ARG A 259 -17.96 -10.07 13.35
CA ARG A 259 -17.23 -11.09 14.13
C ARG A 259 -17.89 -12.47 14.07
N LYS A 260 -19.23 -12.53 14.11
CA LYS A 260 -19.98 -13.79 13.96
C LYS A 260 -19.76 -14.40 12.57
N GLN A 261 -19.84 -13.59 11.51
CA GLN A 261 -19.59 -14.06 10.14
C GLN A 261 -18.14 -14.54 9.94
N GLU A 262 -17.16 -13.85 10.53
CA GLU A 262 -15.76 -14.28 10.52
C GLU A 262 -15.58 -15.61 11.27
N CYS A 263 -16.19 -15.74 12.45
CA CYS A 263 -16.15 -16.96 13.24
C CYS A 263 -16.77 -18.15 12.49
N MET A 264 -17.92 -17.96 11.82
CA MET A 264 -18.56 -19.01 11.00
C MET A 264 -17.70 -19.45 9.81
N ARG A 265 -16.77 -18.61 9.35
CA ARG A 265 -15.86 -18.90 8.23
C ARG A 265 -14.52 -19.49 8.68
N ASN A 266 -14.25 -19.55 9.98
CA ASN A 266 -13.02 -20.14 10.49
C ASN A 266 -13.10 -21.66 10.35
N ILE A 267 -12.17 -22.22 9.58
CA ILE A 267 -12.03 -23.68 9.39
C ILE A 267 -11.42 -24.33 10.65
N ASN A 268 -10.84 -23.54 11.54
CA ASN A 268 -10.13 -24.03 12.72
C ASN A 268 -10.22 -23.02 13.87
N ASP A 269 -10.74 -23.45 15.02
CA ASP A 269 -10.86 -22.65 16.24
C ASP A 269 -9.57 -22.61 17.07
N ASN A 270 -8.54 -23.36 16.65
CA ASN A 270 -7.27 -23.36 17.35
C ASN A 270 -6.61 -21.98 17.25
N MET A 271 -6.44 -21.33 18.40
CA MET A 271 -5.72 -20.07 18.52
C MET A 271 -4.32 -20.19 17.89
N PHE A 272 -3.99 -19.30 16.96
CA PHE A 272 -2.67 -19.27 16.34
C PHE A 272 -1.63 -18.88 17.38
N LEU A 273 -1.00 -19.88 17.99
CA LEU A 273 0.06 -19.67 18.96
C LEU A 273 1.37 -19.32 18.24
N PRO A 274 2.12 -18.30 18.69
CA PRO A 274 3.42 -17.98 18.12
C PRO A 274 4.37 -19.18 18.26
N PHE A 275 5.24 -19.38 17.26
CA PHE A 275 6.16 -20.52 17.14
C PHE A 275 7.00 -20.78 18.40
N SER A 276 7.27 -19.75 19.22
CA SER A 276 8.03 -19.86 20.47
C SER A 276 7.30 -20.58 21.62
N SER A 277 5.98 -20.81 21.50
CA SER A 277 5.15 -21.41 22.56
C SER A 277 4.60 -22.80 22.23
N TYR A 278 4.70 -23.24 20.97
CA TYR A 278 4.08 -24.49 20.49
C TYR A 278 4.59 -25.76 21.19
N HIS A 279 5.83 -25.72 21.71
CA HIS A 279 6.45 -26.83 22.42
C HIS A 279 6.28 -26.80 23.94
N LYS A 280 5.82 -25.67 24.52
CA LYS A 280 5.75 -25.52 25.98
C LYS A 280 4.55 -26.25 26.60
N ASN A 281 3.50 -26.50 25.82
CA ASN A 281 2.23 -27.06 26.32
C ASN A 281 1.85 -28.43 25.74
N LYS A 282 2.64 -29.00 24.82
CA LYS A 282 2.39 -30.36 24.34
C LYS A 282 3.03 -31.36 25.28
N LYS A 283 2.20 -32.05 26.09
CA LYS A 283 2.59 -33.32 26.73
C LYS A 283 3.06 -34.26 25.60
N TYR A 284 4.30 -34.72 25.66
CA TYR A 284 4.83 -35.66 24.67
C TYR A 284 4.00 -36.94 24.73
N ILE A 285 3.35 -37.31 23.62
CA ILE A 285 2.63 -38.57 23.47
C ILE A 285 3.55 -39.50 22.67
N PRO A 286 4.10 -40.56 23.28
CA PRO A 286 4.97 -41.52 22.58
C PRO A 286 4.19 -42.25 21.49
N LEU A 287 4.81 -42.50 20.33
CA LEU A 287 4.25 -43.35 19.29
C LEU A 287 4.11 -44.79 19.81
N MET A 288 3.00 -45.47 19.47
CA MET A 288 2.71 -46.85 19.89
C MET A 288 3.84 -47.86 19.57
N HIS A 289 4.68 -47.57 18.57
CA HIS A 289 5.78 -48.44 18.15
C HIS A 289 7.11 -48.21 18.91
N SER A 290 7.16 -47.30 19.89
CA SER A 290 8.35 -47.06 20.73
C SER A 290 8.33 -47.82 22.06
N SER A 291 7.43 -48.81 22.22
CA SER A 291 7.42 -49.70 23.39
C SER A 291 8.56 -50.72 23.30
N SER A 292 9.78 -50.27 23.57
CA SER A 292 10.93 -51.15 23.81
C SER A 292 10.81 -51.78 25.21
N LYS A 293 11.25 -53.02 25.39
CA LYS A 293 11.31 -53.74 26.69
C LYS A 293 12.09 -52.95 27.76
N TYR A 294 12.99 -52.08 27.29
CA TYR A 294 13.68 -51.06 28.07
C TYR A 294 12.98 -49.74 27.77
N GLY A 295 12.18 -49.20 28.71
CA GLY A 295 11.33 -48.03 28.48
C GLY A 295 12.04 -46.79 27.91
N SER A 296 11.27 -45.78 27.51
CA SER A 296 11.79 -44.49 27.05
C SER A 296 12.61 -43.82 28.15
N ASN A 297 13.93 -43.94 28.08
CA ASN A 297 14.82 -43.12 28.87
C ASN A 297 14.75 -41.68 28.34
N SER A 298 14.43 -40.72 29.20
CA SER A 298 14.44 -39.30 28.88
C SER A 298 15.82 -38.91 28.34
N TYR A 299 15.91 -38.66 27.04
CA TYR A 299 17.11 -38.17 26.41
C TYR A 299 17.45 -36.80 27.02
N GLY A 300 18.46 -36.76 27.89
CA GLY A 300 18.89 -35.55 28.59
C GLY A 300 18.71 -35.54 30.11
N SER A 301 18.12 -36.56 30.74
CA SER A 301 18.18 -36.65 32.21
C SER A 301 19.51 -37.27 32.67
N GLN A 302 20.45 -36.39 33.04
CA GLN A 302 21.34 -36.53 34.20
C GLN A 302 22.32 -37.72 34.32
N HIS A 303 22.38 -38.67 33.37
CA HIS A 303 23.18 -39.91 33.55
C HIS A 303 24.02 -40.32 32.33
N PHE A 304 24.75 -39.39 31.71
CA PHE A 304 25.81 -39.80 30.78
C PHE A 304 27.07 -40.31 31.52
N ARG A 305 27.12 -40.14 32.84
CA ARG A 305 28.06 -40.79 33.75
C ARG A 305 27.27 -41.57 34.79
N ASP A 306 27.56 -42.86 34.94
CA ASP A 306 26.97 -43.73 35.98
C ASP A 306 27.50 -43.25 37.35
N GLU A 307 26.81 -42.27 37.95
CA GLU A 307 27.04 -41.83 39.33
C GLU A 307 26.40 -42.82 40.30
N ASN A 308 26.87 -44.06 40.30
CA ASN A 308 26.61 -45.01 41.38
C ASN A 308 27.80 -45.02 42.34
N PRO A 309 27.91 -44.08 43.31
CA PRO A 309 28.98 -44.10 44.29
C PRO A 309 28.97 -45.41 45.12
N LYS A 310 27.80 -46.05 45.25
CA LYS A 310 27.62 -47.32 45.95
C LYS A 310 28.18 -48.56 45.20
N LYS A 311 28.45 -48.46 43.89
CA LYS A 311 29.13 -49.55 43.14
C LYS A 311 30.63 -49.63 43.46
N TRP A 312 31.25 -48.49 43.79
CA TRP A 312 32.70 -48.36 43.95
C TRP A 312 33.15 -48.17 45.39
N ILE A 313 32.25 -47.76 46.29
CA ILE A 313 32.49 -47.69 47.72
C ILE A 313 31.96 -48.99 48.35
N CYS A 314 32.85 -49.98 48.49
CA CYS A 314 32.57 -51.16 49.27
C CYS A 314 32.76 -50.83 50.76
N ASN A 315 31.82 -51.22 51.64
CA ASN A 315 31.97 -51.08 53.10
C ASN A 315 33.01 -52.05 53.71
N LYS A 316 33.81 -52.73 52.87
CA LYS A 316 34.84 -53.66 53.31
C LYS A 316 36.20 -53.01 53.11
N ASP A 317 37.02 -53.02 54.17
CA ASP A 317 38.41 -52.59 54.08
C ASP A 317 39.19 -53.46 53.08
N PHE A 318 40.21 -52.89 52.44
CA PHE A 318 41.06 -53.60 51.49
C PHE A 318 41.71 -54.81 52.17
N GLN A 319 41.48 -56.02 51.62
CA GLN A 319 42.17 -57.23 52.08
C GLN A 319 43.60 -57.24 51.54
N THR A 320 44.59 -57.33 52.43
CA THR A 320 45.99 -57.51 52.06
C THR A 320 46.22 -58.93 51.54
N VAL A 321 46.61 -59.06 50.27
CA VAL A 321 46.85 -60.35 49.60
C VAL A 321 48.17 -61.01 50.04
N LEU A 322 49.05 -60.26 50.70
CA LEU A 322 50.33 -60.74 51.24
C LEU A 322 50.44 -60.39 52.74
N PRO A 323 51.07 -61.26 53.56
CA PRO A 323 51.35 -60.92 54.95
C PRO A 323 52.25 -59.69 55.01
N SER A 324 51.88 -58.71 55.84
CA SER A 324 52.69 -57.49 56.04
C SER A 324 54.05 -57.87 56.63
N PHE A 325 55.14 -57.37 56.06
CA PHE A 325 56.45 -57.43 56.69
C PHE A 325 56.39 -56.82 58.11
N ASP A 326 57.00 -57.48 59.10
CA ASP A 326 56.90 -57.10 60.52
C ASP A 326 57.24 -55.63 60.79
N LEU A 327 58.12 -55.04 59.98
CA LEU A 327 58.50 -53.64 60.02
C LEU A 327 57.30 -52.67 59.90
N PHE A 328 56.28 -53.04 59.12
CA PHE A 328 55.11 -52.21 58.85
C PHE A 328 53.87 -52.62 59.65
N SER A 329 53.94 -53.69 60.44
CA SER A 329 52.82 -54.15 61.29
C SER A 329 52.38 -53.10 62.33
N LYS A 330 53.30 -52.20 62.72
CA LYS A 330 53.10 -51.10 63.67
C LYS A 330 52.69 -49.78 62.99
N TYR A 331 52.81 -49.68 61.67
CA TYR A 331 52.54 -48.45 60.93
C TYR A 331 51.02 -48.18 60.91
N GLY A 332 50.57 -47.13 61.59
CA GLY A 332 49.15 -46.77 61.71
C GLY A 332 48.39 -47.36 62.91
N LYS A 333 48.99 -48.30 63.68
CA LYS A 333 48.41 -48.79 64.95
C LYS A 333 48.78 -47.94 66.17
N LEU A 334 49.86 -47.17 66.09
CA LEU A 334 50.36 -46.33 67.19
C LEU A 334 49.75 -44.92 67.25
N TYR A 335 48.92 -44.56 66.27
CA TYR A 335 48.21 -43.28 66.26
C TYR A 335 46.73 -43.56 66.47
N SER A 336 46.26 -43.40 67.71
CA SER A 336 44.84 -43.39 67.98
C SER A 336 44.20 -42.23 67.21
N LYS A 337 43.07 -42.50 66.55
CA LYS A 337 42.17 -41.45 66.07
C LYS A 337 41.74 -40.67 67.30
N ALA A 338 42.33 -39.50 67.50
CA ALA A 338 41.95 -38.53 68.52
C ALA A 338 41.82 -39.10 69.96
N GLY A 339 42.95 -39.34 70.63
CA GLY A 339 43.03 -39.10 72.07
C GLY A 339 42.36 -40.10 73.02
N GLN A 340 42.29 -41.39 72.69
CA GLN A 340 42.08 -42.44 73.69
C GLN A 340 43.28 -43.39 73.73
N ILE A 341 43.77 -43.64 74.94
CA ILE A 341 44.83 -44.60 75.27
C ILE A 341 44.13 -45.92 75.61
N VAL A 342 44.42 -46.99 74.86
CA VAL A 342 44.52 -48.37 75.34
C VAL A 342 45.64 -49.05 74.57
#